data_AF-A0A511ZC64-F1
#
_entry.id   AF-A0A511ZC64-F1
#
_cell.length_a   1.000
_cell.length_b   1.000
_cell.length_c   1.000
_cell.angle_alpha   90.00
_cell.angle_beta   90.00
_cell.angle_gamma   90.00
#
_symmetry.space_group_name_H-M   'P 1'
#
loop_
_entity.id
_entity.type
_entity.pdbx_description
1 polymer ?
#
loop_
_entity_poly.entity_id
_entity_poly.type
_entity_poly.pdbx_seq_one_letter_code
_entity_poly.pdbx_strand_id
1 'polypeptide(L)'
;MKRDQYVLLVAWIFIFTLLITGKKQGLLSIISLAVNAALLSFALDIYITYPSISLVLICGLSGIAFSAISLLVVSGFNEKTYAAIVATLLGTFISLVIAYVVLLVTSENGIRYEEMQFLTRPYRMVFMAGMLIGSLGAVMDVAITMSSSLFALYEQNKDISVKALKASGIDIGKEIMGAITSILFFAYISGSIPVIILYLKNASLLGFTLSMNLSLELARALVGGIGVVLTIPIGLYITIYFINRKRVKS
;
A
#
# COMPACT_ATOMS: atom_id res chain seq x y z
N MET A 1 -35.30 -8.00 3.45
CA MET A 1 -34.45 -7.06 4.23
C MET A 1 -33.32 -6.62 3.32
N LYS A 2 -33.12 -5.31 3.12
CA LYS A 2 -32.12 -4.78 2.16
C LYS A 2 -30.71 -5.17 2.62
N ARG A 3 -29.89 -5.71 1.71
CA ARG A 3 -28.47 -6.10 1.93
C ARG A 3 -27.67 -5.03 2.69
N ASP A 4 -28.05 -3.77 2.52
CA ASP A 4 -27.44 -2.60 3.15
C ASP A 4 -27.47 -2.65 4.69
N GLN A 5 -28.50 -3.25 5.32
CA GLN A 5 -28.63 -3.28 6.78
C GLN A 5 -27.53 -4.10 7.46
N TYR A 6 -27.15 -5.26 6.90
CA TYR A 6 -26.10 -6.10 7.48
C TYR A 6 -24.71 -5.51 7.28
N VAL A 7 -24.45 -4.89 6.13
CA VAL A 7 -23.18 -4.21 5.86
C VAL A 7 -23.02 -2.99 6.77
N LEU A 8 -24.09 -2.21 6.97
CA LEU A 8 -24.11 -1.10 7.92
C LEU A 8 -23.85 -1.56 9.35
N LEU A 9 -24.42 -2.69 9.77
CA LEU A 9 -24.21 -3.24 11.11
C LEU A 9 -22.72 -3.58 11.34
N VAL A 10 -22.07 -4.26 10.39
CA VAL A 10 -20.64 -4.59 10.48
C VAL A 10 -19.79 -3.31 10.48
N ALA A 11 -20.14 -2.32 9.64
CA ALA A 11 -19.45 -1.03 9.63
C ALA A 11 -19.56 -0.29 10.98
N TRP A 12 -20.73 -0.31 11.62
CA TRP A 12 -20.90 0.26 12.95
C TRP A 12 -20.08 -0.47 14.01
N ILE A 13 -20.06 -1.82 14.00
CA ILE A 13 -19.21 -2.60 14.92
C ILE A 13 -17.74 -2.21 14.75
N PHE A 14 -17.26 -2.06 13.52
CA PHE A 14 -15.89 -1.64 13.23
C PHE A 14 -15.60 -0.24 13.77
N ILE A 15 -16.48 0.74 13.52
CA ILE A 15 -16.35 2.11 14.02
C ILE A 15 -16.31 2.13 15.55
N PHE A 16 -17.24 1.45 16.22
CA PHE A 16 -17.26 1.41 17.69
C PHE A 16 -16.00 0.74 18.26
N THR A 17 -15.54 -0.34 17.66
CA THR A 17 -14.30 -1.04 18.10
C THR A 17 -13.08 -0.12 17.99
N LEU A 18 -12.96 0.63 16.89
CA LEU A 18 -11.90 1.62 16.72
C LEU A 18 -11.98 2.77 17.74
N LEU A 19 -13.18 3.27 18.02
CA LEU A 19 -13.37 4.36 19.00
C LEU A 19 -13.06 3.92 20.43
N ILE A 20 -13.46 2.70 20.80
CA ILE A 20 -13.20 2.14 22.13
C ILE A 20 -11.69 1.90 22.34
N THR A 21 -11.02 1.32 21.33
CA THR A 21 -9.60 0.93 21.45
C THR A 21 -8.65 2.11 21.22
N GLY A 22 -8.88 2.89 20.16
CA GLY A 22 -7.98 3.95 19.71
C GLY A 22 -8.32 5.36 20.23
N LYS A 23 -9.47 5.56 20.89
CA LYS A 23 -9.95 6.87 21.39
C LYS A 23 -9.80 7.96 20.31
N LYS A 24 -8.96 8.98 20.56
CA LYS A 24 -8.68 10.08 19.63
C LYS A 24 -7.99 9.62 18.34
N GLN A 25 -7.03 8.68 18.43
CA GLN A 25 -6.37 8.11 17.25
C GLN A 25 -7.31 7.23 16.44
N GLY A 26 -8.24 6.53 17.10
CA GLY A 26 -9.31 5.79 16.43
C GLY A 26 -10.19 6.69 15.58
N LEU A 27 -10.61 7.85 16.12
CA LEU A 27 -11.38 8.84 15.36
C LEU A 27 -10.60 9.39 14.15
N LEU A 28 -9.33 9.75 14.33
CA LEU A 28 -8.47 10.23 13.23
C LEU A 28 -8.29 9.16 12.14
N SER A 29 -8.19 7.89 12.52
CA SER A 29 -8.09 6.76 11.59
C SER A 29 -9.38 6.59 10.78
N ILE A 30 -10.55 6.75 11.40
CA ILE A 30 -11.85 6.73 10.71
C ILE A 30 -11.97 7.89 9.73
N ILE A 31 -11.59 9.10 10.15
CA ILE A 31 -11.60 10.29 9.27
C ILE A 31 -10.66 10.06 8.09
N SER A 32 -9.44 9.58 8.34
CA SER A 32 -8.49 9.26 7.27
C SER A 32 -9.04 8.22 6.30
N LEU A 33 -9.69 7.16 6.80
CA LEU A 33 -10.29 6.13 5.95
C LEU A 33 -11.42 6.70 5.08
N ALA A 34 -12.28 7.54 5.65
CA ALA A 34 -13.38 8.18 4.93
C ALA A 34 -12.86 9.13 3.83
N VAL A 35 -11.86 9.96 4.14
CA VAL A 35 -11.23 10.85 3.17
C VAL A 35 -10.56 10.06 2.06
N ASN A 36 -9.86 8.98 2.42
CA ASN A 36 -9.23 8.08 1.46
C ASN A 36 -10.29 7.43 0.53
N ALA A 37 -11.39 6.91 1.08
CA ALA A 37 -12.47 6.34 0.28
C ALA A 37 -13.11 7.38 -0.67
N ALA A 38 -13.33 8.61 -0.19
CA ALA A 38 -13.85 9.70 -0.99
C ALA A 38 -12.90 10.10 -2.14
N LEU A 39 -11.59 10.19 -1.86
CA LEU A 39 -10.56 10.45 -2.87
C LEU A 39 -10.51 9.34 -3.92
N LEU A 40 -10.62 8.07 -3.51
CA LEU A 40 -10.67 6.95 -4.45
C LEU A 40 -11.90 7.06 -5.36
N SER A 41 -13.07 7.31 -4.77
CA SER A 41 -14.31 7.47 -5.51
C SER A 41 -14.23 8.62 -6.51
N PHE A 42 -13.68 9.76 -6.10
CA PHE A 42 -13.47 10.91 -6.96
C PHE A 42 -12.47 10.64 -8.08
N ALA A 43 -11.38 9.92 -7.80
CA ALA A 43 -10.40 9.50 -8.81
C ALA A 43 -11.05 8.62 -9.90
N LEU A 44 -11.91 7.68 -9.49
CA LEU A 44 -12.63 6.82 -10.43
C LEU A 44 -13.68 7.61 -11.24
N ASP A 45 -14.37 8.56 -10.62
CA ASP A 45 -15.35 9.42 -11.29
C ASP A 45 -14.71 10.32 -12.37
N ILE A 46 -13.52 10.88 -12.08
CA ILE A 46 -12.71 11.60 -13.06
C ILE A 46 -12.35 10.69 -14.24
N TYR A 47 -11.93 9.44 -13.98
CA TYR A 47 -11.55 8.53 -15.04
C TYR A 47 -12.74 8.17 -15.96
N ILE A 48 -13.93 7.98 -15.38
CA ILE A 48 -15.16 7.72 -16.14
C ILE A 48 -15.54 8.94 -16.98
N THR A 49 -15.38 10.16 -16.45
CA THR A 49 -15.72 11.41 -17.13
C THR A 49 -14.70 11.77 -18.22
N TYR A 50 -13.41 11.50 -17.99
CA TYR A 50 -12.30 11.84 -18.88
C TYR A 50 -11.47 10.60 -19.25
N PRO A 51 -12.00 9.70 -20.09
CA PRO A 51 -11.34 8.44 -20.45
C PRO A 51 -10.06 8.64 -21.29
N SER A 52 -9.79 9.87 -21.76
CA SER A 52 -8.53 10.23 -22.43
C SER A 52 -7.33 10.31 -21.49
N ILE A 53 -7.55 10.43 -20.17
CA ILE A 53 -6.50 10.49 -19.16
C ILE A 53 -6.18 9.07 -18.70
N SER A 54 -4.89 8.70 -18.67
CA SER A 54 -4.50 7.36 -18.21
C SER A 54 -4.84 7.17 -16.73
N LEU A 55 -5.49 6.06 -16.39
CA LEU A 55 -5.87 5.71 -15.02
C LEU A 55 -4.68 5.69 -14.06
N VAL A 56 -3.50 5.26 -14.53
CA VAL A 56 -2.27 5.23 -13.74
C VAL A 56 -1.85 6.63 -13.27
N LEU A 57 -1.98 7.65 -14.13
CA LEU A 57 -1.68 9.04 -13.74
C LEU A 57 -2.66 9.56 -12.70
N ILE A 58 -3.95 9.28 -12.87
CA ILE A 58 -4.98 9.67 -11.90
C ILE A 58 -4.69 9.00 -10.55
N CYS A 59 -4.51 7.68 -10.53
CA CYS A 59 -4.20 6.95 -9.32
C CYS A 59 -2.86 7.35 -8.70
N GLY A 60 -1.86 7.74 -9.50
CA GLY A 60 -0.58 8.25 -9.01
C GLY A 60 -0.73 9.60 -8.32
N LEU A 61 -1.45 10.54 -8.92
CA LEU A 61 -1.76 11.85 -8.31
C LEU A 61 -2.61 11.68 -7.06
N SER A 62 -3.64 10.85 -7.12
CA SER A 62 -4.43 10.50 -5.94
C SER A 62 -3.56 9.84 -4.88
N GLY A 63 -2.61 8.97 -5.25
CA GLY A 63 -1.66 8.33 -4.34
C GLY A 63 -0.81 9.32 -3.54
N ILE A 64 -0.36 10.39 -4.20
CA ILE A 64 0.34 11.49 -3.52
C ILE A 64 -0.59 12.16 -2.50
N ALA A 65 -1.84 12.44 -2.88
CA ALA A 65 -2.82 13.00 -1.97
C ALA A 65 -3.17 12.04 -0.80
N PHE A 66 -3.34 10.74 -1.08
CA PHE A 66 -3.57 9.68 -0.10
C PHE A 66 -2.50 9.68 0.98
N SER A 67 -1.24 9.55 0.57
CA SER A 67 -0.11 9.47 1.49
C SER A 67 0.04 10.75 2.29
N ALA A 68 -0.05 11.92 1.66
CA ALA A 68 0.08 13.20 2.37
C ALA A 68 -1.06 13.43 3.37
N ILE A 69 -2.31 13.31 2.95
CA ILE A 69 -3.47 13.59 3.79
C ILE A 69 -3.59 12.57 4.91
N SER A 70 -3.46 11.28 4.60
CA SER A 70 -3.59 10.21 5.60
C SER A 70 -2.52 10.34 6.68
N LEU A 71 -1.25 10.51 6.30
CA LEU A 71 -0.16 10.64 7.26
C LEU A 71 -0.26 11.93 8.08
N LEU A 72 -0.68 13.06 7.48
CA LEU A 72 -0.87 14.31 8.22
C LEU A 72 -2.05 14.26 9.19
N VAL A 73 -3.16 13.62 8.82
CA VAL A 73 -4.34 13.47 9.69
C VAL A 73 -4.04 12.55 10.87
N VAL A 74 -3.35 11.43 10.63
CA VAL A 74 -3.10 10.42 11.67
C VAL A 74 -1.91 10.78 12.56
N SER A 75 -0.80 11.22 11.97
CA SER A 75 0.47 11.44 12.68
C SER A 75 0.77 12.91 12.99
N GLY A 76 -0.03 13.84 12.47
CA GLY A 76 0.14 15.28 12.64
C GLY A 76 1.33 15.85 11.86
N PHE A 77 1.51 17.18 11.98
CA PHE A 77 2.58 17.92 11.33
C PHE A 77 3.91 17.78 12.09
N ASN A 78 4.68 16.74 11.78
CA ASN A 78 5.95 16.44 12.44
C ASN A 78 7.04 16.06 11.43
N GLU A 79 8.32 16.22 11.79
CA GLU A 79 9.45 15.81 10.94
C GLU A 79 9.43 14.31 10.60
N LYS A 80 8.93 13.47 11.53
CA LYS A 80 8.68 12.04 11.27
C LYS A 80 7.64 11.80 10.17
N THR A 81 6.59 12.61 10.12
CA THR A 81 5.52 12.50 9.13
C THR A 81 6.05 12.92 7.75
N TYR A 82 6.83 14.00 7.68
CA TYR A 82 7.47 14.41 6.42
C TYR A 82 8.46 13.37 5.90
N ALA A 83 9.28 12.78 6.79
CA ALA A 83 10.17 11.68 6.43
C ALA A 83 9.38 10.48 5.87
N ALA A 84 8.26 10.12 6.51
CA ALA A 84 7.40 9.02 6.07
C ALA A 84 6.73 9.31 4.72
N ILE A 85 6.24 10.53 4.47
CA ILE A 85 5.65 10.92 3.18
C ILE A 85 6.69 10.78 2.07
N VAL A 86 7.90 11.35 2.25
CA VAL A 86 8.95 11.28 1.23
C VAL A 86 9.38 9.82 0.97
N ALA A 87 9.51 9.02 2.02
CA ALA A 87 9.83 7.60 1.89
C ALA A 87 8.73 6.83 1.15
N THR A 88 7.46 7.12 1.45
CA THR A 88 6.29 6.50 0.79
C THR A 88 6.26 6.82 -0.70
N LEU A 89 6.45 8.09 -1.06
CA LEU A 89 6.44 8.54 -2.44
C LEU A 89 7.57 7.90 -3.26
N LEU A 90 8.79 7.90 -2.72
CA LEU A 90 9.94 7.29 -3.38
C LEU A 90 9.80 5.77 -3.48
N GLY A 91 9.37 5.11 -2.40
CA GLY A 91 9.15 3.67 -2.37
C GLY A 91 8.09 3.22 -3.37
N THR A 92 6.96 3.92 -3.42
CA THR A 92 5.87 3.64 -4.36
C THR A 92 6.31 3.91 -5.79
N PHE A 93 6.99 5.04 -6.05
CA PHE A 93 7.47 5.37 -7.39
C PHE A 93 8.46 4.32 -7.92
N ILE A 94 9.44 3.92 -7.11
CA ILE A 94 10.42 2.89 -7.49
C ILE A 94 9.73 1.54 -7.72
N SER A 95 8.78 1.16 -6.85
CA SER A 95 7.97 -0.05 -7.02
C SER A 95 7.23 -0.06 -8.37
N LEU A 96 6.59 1.06 -8.74
CA LEU A 96 5.90 1.20 -10.03
C LEU A 96 6.84 1.11 -11.23
N VAL A 97 8.03 1.73 -11.14
CA VAL A 97 9.03 1.65 -12.20
C VAL A 97 9.48 0.19 -12.39
N ILE A 98 9.76 -0.53 -11.30
CA ILE A 98 10.13 -1.94 -11.35
C ILE A 98 8.99 -2.76 -11.95
N ALA A 99 7.75 -2.54 -11.50
CA ALA A 99 6.57 -3.19 -12.04
C ALA A 99 6.48 -3.01 -13.56
N TYR A 100 6.63 -1.77 -14.02
CA TYR A 100 6.56 -1.42 -15.43
C TYR A 100 7.66 -2.10 -16.24
N VAL A 101 8.90 -2.11 -15.73
CA VAL A 101 10.04 -2.77 -16.37
C VAL A 101 9.81 -4.28 -16.46
N VAL A 102 9.36 -4.91 -15.37
CA VAL A 102 9.05 -6.35 -15.36
C VAL A 102 7.96 -6.69 -16.38
N LEU A 103 6.90 -5.88 -16.47
CA LEU A 103 5.85 -6.06 -17.48
C LEU A 103 6.39 -5.93 -18.91
N LEU A 104 7.26 -4.95 -19.16
CA LEU A 104 7.89 -4.76 -20.47
C LEU A 104 8.80 -5.94 -20.86
N VAL A 105 9.70 -6.34 -19.96
CA VAL A 105 10.67 -7.43 -20.20
C VAL A 105 9.96 -8.76 -20.41
N THR A 106 8.90 -9.00 -19.65
CA THR A 106 8.13 -10.24 -19.74
C THR A 106 7.19 -10.23 -20.98
N SER A 107 7.05 -9.09 -21.67
CA SER A 107 6.06 -8.89 -22.75
C SER A 107 4.65 -9.32 -22.32
N GLU A 108 4.35 -9.12 -21.03
CA GLU A 108 3.09 -9.55 -20.40
C GLU A 108 2.83 -11.08 -20.44
N ASN A 109 3.82 -11.88 -20.87
CA ASN A 109 3.72 -13.34 -20.88
C ASN A 109 3.54 -13.88 -19.46
N GLY A 110 2.48 -14.65 -19.25
CA GLY A 110 2.14 -15.21 -17.95
C GLY A 110 1.20 -14.33 -17.11
N ILE A 111 0.86 -13.11 -17.53
CA ILE A 111 -0.23 -12.34 -16.93
C ILE A 111 -1.46 -12.52 -17.80
N ARG A 112 -2.39 -13.34 -17.33
CA ARG A 112 -3.64 -13.60 -18.05
C ARG A 112 -4.73 -12.67 -17.52
N TYR A 113 -5.07 -11.65 -18.31
CA TYR A 113 -6.08 -10.64 -17.99
C TYR A 113 -7.52 -11.15 -18.09
N GLU A 114 -7.76 -12.43 -17.84
CA GLU A 114 -9.06 -13.06 -18.05
C GLU A 114 -10.13 -12.56 -17.07
N GLU A 115 -9.77 -12.05 -15.90
CA GLU A 115 -10.73 -11.37 -15.03
C GLU A 115 -11.12 -9.97 -15.56
N MET A 116 -10.32 -9.41 -16.47
CA MET A 116 -10.55 -8.10 -17.10
C MET A 116 -11.23 -8.20 -18.48
N GLN A 117 -11.72 -9.38 -18.87
CA GLN A 117 -12.46 -9.60 -20.12
C GLN A 117 -13.70 -8.70 -20.27
N PHE A 118 -14.27 -8.27 -19.15
CA PHE A 118 -15.45 -7.39 -19.11
C PHE A 118 -15.11 -5.90 -19.24
N LEU A 119 -13.83 -5.52 -19.22
CA LEU A 119 -13.37 -4.13 -19.40
C LEU A 119 -13.06 -3.85 -20.86
N THR A 120 -13.73 -2.86 -21.45
CA THR A 120 -13.33 -2.29 -22.75
C THR A 120 -11.98 -1.60 -22.56
N ARG A 121 -10.90 -2.14 -23.17
CA ARG A 121 -9.51 -1.61 -23.33
C ARG A 121 -9.24 -0.32 -22.51
N PRO A 122 -8.43 -0.31 -21.43
CA PRO A 122 -7.06 -0.84 -21.39
C PRO A 122 -6.70 -1.63 -20.09
N TYR A 123 -6.69 -2.97 -20.15
CA TYR A 123 -6.40 -3.89 -19.02
C TYR A 123 -5.07 -3.60 -18.30
N ARG A 124 -4.02 -3.24 -19.05
CA ARG A 124 -2.70 -2.92 -18.49
C ARG A 124 -2.75 -1.74 -17.54
N MET A 125 -3.50 -0.68 -17.89
CA MET A 125 -3.61 0.52 -17.08
C MET A 125 -4.41 0.27 -15.80
N VAL A 126 -5.48 -0.54 -15.89
CA VAL A 126 -6.28 -0.95 -14.74
C VAL A 126 -5.45 -1.81 -13.79
N PHE A 127 -4.68 -2.75 -14.32
CA PHE A 127 -3.79 -3.58 -13.51
C PHE A 127 -2.72 -2.74 -12.79
N MET A 128 -2.04 -1.84 -13.52
CA MET A 128 -1.02 -0.96 -12.95
C MET A 128 -1.61 0.00 -11.91
N ALA A 129 -2.81 0.53 -12.14
CA ALA A 129 -3.50 1.40 -11.19
C ALA A 129 -3.91 0.65 -9.91
N GLY A 130 -4.46 -0.56 -10.05
CA GLY A 130 -4.79 -1.42 -8.91
C GLY A 130 -3.56 -1.81 -8.10
N MET A 131 -2.45 -2.12 -8.79
CA MET A 131 -1.16 -2.39 -8.14
C MET A 131 -0.62 -1.15 -7.42
N LEU A 132 -0.74 0.04 -8.00
CA LEU A 132 -0.35 1.30 -7.37
C LEU A 132 -1.09 1.49 -6.06
N ILE A 133 -2.43 1.46 -6.10
CA ILE A 133 -3.27 1.70 -4.92
C ILE A 133 -3.02 0.62 -3.86
N GLY A 134 -2.97 -0.65 -4.27
CA GLY A 134 -2.80 -1.77 -3.34
C GLY A 134 -1.40 -1.81 -2.69
N SER A 135 -0.34 -1.44 -3.43
CA SER A 135 1.02 -1.38 -2.87
C SER A 135 1.27 -0.11 -2.06
N LEU A 136 0.65 1.01 -2.40
CA LEU A 136 0.80 2.29 -1.70
C LEU A 136 0.44 2.17 -0.22
N GLY A 137 -0.66 1.48 0.11
CA GLY A 137 -1.08 1.29 1.50
C GLY A 137 -0.02 0.55 2.32
N ALA A 138 0.55 -0.54 1.78
CA ALA A 138 1.60 -1.30 2.45
C ALA A 138 2.92 -0.52 2.56
N VAL A 139 3.31 0.20 1.52
CA VAL A 139 4.50 1.06 1.52
C VAL A 139 4.35 2.19 2.54
N MET A 140 3.16 2.79 2.64
CA MET A 140 2.84 3.83 3.60
C MET A 140 2.95 3.33 5.05
N ASP A 141 2.42 2.14 5.34
CA ASP A 141 2.47 1.52 6.66
C ASP A 141 3.91 1.22 7.11
N VAL A 142 4.75 0.72 6.19
CA VAL A 142 6.17 0.49 6.44
C VAL A 142 6.91 1.81 6.66
N ALA A 143 6.65 2.82 5.83
CA ALA A 143 7.32 4.12 5.93
C ALA A 143 7.01 4.82 7.26
N ILE A 144 5.75 4.81 7.70
CA ILE A 144 5.38 5.42 8.99
C ILE A 144 5.90 4.62 10.18
N THR A 145 5.88 3.29 10.12
CA THR A 145 6.40 2.43 11.19
C THR A 145 7.91 2.59 11.34
N MET A 146 8.66 2.60 10.23
CA MET A 146 10.09 2.84 10.21
C MET A 146 10.44 4.24 10.74
N SER A 147 9.75 5.27 10.24
CA SER A 147 10.02 6.65 10.65
C SER A 147 9.72 6.84 12.14
N SER A 148 8.54 6.40 12.59
CA SER A 148 8.13 6.55 14.00
C SER A 148 9.04 5.78 14.96
N SER A 149 9.46 4.55 14.62
CA SER A 149 10.34 3.75 15.46
C SER A 149 11.74 4.36 15.60
N LEU A 150 12.32 4.85 14.50
CA LEU A 150 13.63 5.50 14.53
C LEU A 150 13.59 6.85 15.26
N PHE A 151 12.52 7.63 15.07
CA PHE A 151 12.33 8.87 15.83
C PHE A 151 12.12 8.59 17.33
N ALA A 152 11.42 7.52 17.70
CA ALA A 152 11.27 7.12 19.10
C ALA A 152 12.61 6.74 19.74
N LEU A 153 13.47 5.99 19.03
CA LEU A 153 14.84 5.68 19.49
C LEU A 153 15.67 6.95 19.70
N TYR A 154 15.56 7.91 18.77
CA TYR A 154 16.25 9.19 18.90
C TYR A 154 15.70 10.05 20.05
N GLU A 155 14.39 10.06 20.29
CA GLU A 155 13.79 10.79 21.43
C GLU A 155 14.16 10.17 22.77
N GLN A 156 14.30 8.85 22.84
CA GLN A 156 14.74 8.14 24.05
C GLN A 156 16.23 8.39 24.35
N ASN A 157 17.08 8.42 23.31
CA ASN A 157 18.50 8.70 23.46
C ASN A 157 18.99 9.67 22.37
N LYS A 158 19.02 10.96 22.70
CA LYS A 158 19.40 12.02 21.75
C LYS A 158 20.84 11.89 21.26
N ASP A 159 21.73 11.30 22.06
CA ASP A 159 23.15 11.09 21.75
C ASP A 159 23.44 9.79 20.98
N ILE A 160 22.41 9.05 20.58
CA ILE A 160 22.59 7.79 19.84
C ILE A 160 23.43 7.99 18.56
N SER A 161 24.42 7.13 18.33
CA SER A 161 25.24 7.25 17.12
C SER A 161 24.43 6.91 15.85
N VAL A 162 24.76 7.54 14.72
CA VAL A 162 24.11 7.24 13.43
C VAL A 162 24.31 5.77 13.03
N LYS A 163 25.46 5.17 13.40
CA LYS A 163 25.74 3.75 13.18
C LYS A 163 24.79 2.86 13.98
N ALA A 164 24.53 3.19 15.24
CA ALA A 164 23.58 2.46 16.08
C ALA A 164 22.14 2.59 15.54
N LEU A 165 21.70 3.80 15.18
CA LEU A 165 20.42 4.03 14.50
C LEU A 165 20.26 3.19 13.22
N LYS A 166 21.32 3.11 12.41
CA LYS A 166 21.31 2.30 11.19
C LYS A 166 21.18 0.81 11.49
N ALA A 167 21.93 0.29 12.46
CA ALA A 167 21.85 -1.11 12.86
C ALA A 167 20.44 -1.47 13.38
N SER A 168 19.93 -0.69 14.33
CA SER A 168 18.58 -0.89 14.87
C SER A 168 17.50 -0.76 13.80
N GLY A 169 17.64 0.21 12.89
CA GLY A 169 16.69 0.39 11.79
C GLY A 169 16.68 -0.76 10.79
N ILE A 170 17.85 -1.38 10.52
CA ILE A 170 17.91 -2.58 9.68
C ILE A 170 17.18 -3.76 10.34
N ASP A 171 17.35 -3.94 11.65
CA ASP A 171 16.71 -5.04 12.38
C ASP A 171 15.19 -4.86 12.48
N ILE A 172 14.71 -3.64 12.77
CA ILE A 172 13.29 -3.28 12.72
C ILE A 172 12.73 -3.53 11.30
N GLY A 173 13.48 -3.12 10.28
CA GLY A 173 13.10 -3.32 8.89
C GLY A 173 12.89 -4.79 8.53
N LYS A 174 13.80 -5.68 8.96
CA LYS A 174 13.69 -7.14 8.71
C LYS A 174 12.43 -7.72 9.33
N GLU A 175 12.07 -7.30 10.55
CA GLU A 175 10.88 -7.77 11.24
C GLU A 175 9.60 -7.33 10.51
N ILE A 176 9.51 -6.06 10.13
CA ILE A 176 8.37 -5.50 9.39
C ILE A 176 8.24 -6.16 8.01
N MET A 177 9.36 -6.42 7.33
CA MET A 177 9.38 -7.02 6.00
C MET A 177 8.61 -8.34 5.95
N GLY A 178 8.88 -9.23 6.91
CA GLY A 178 8.24 -10.55 6.98
C GLY A 178 6.73 -10.46 7.22
N ALA A 179 6.33 -9.59 8.15
CA ALA A 179 4.92 -9.39 8.50
C ALA A 179 4.12 -8.82 7.31
N ILE A 180 4.59 -7.73 6.69
CA ILE A 180 3.87 -7.05 5.61
C ILE A 180 3.84 -7.90 4.32
N THR A 181 4.91 -8.64 4.02
CA THR A 181 4.92 -9.54 2.86
C THR A 181 3.84 -10.62 2.98
N SER A 182 3.68 -11.19 4.18
CA SER A 182 2.64 -12.19 4.44
C SER A 182 1.23 -11.59 4.34
N ILE A 183 1.04 -10.37 4.86
CA ILE A 183 -0.23 -9.64 4.76
C ILE A 183 -0.60 -9.39 3.29
N LEU A 184 0.34 -8.90 2.47
CA LEU A 184 0.13 -8.68 1.03
C LEU A 184 -0.23 -9.99 0.32
N PHE A 185 0.51 -11.06 0.59
CA PHE A 185 0.28 -12.37 -0.01
C PHE A 185 -1.15 -12.87 0.27
N PHE A 186 -1.59 -12.86 1.53
CA PHE A 186 -2.94 -13.29 1.90
C PHE A 186 -4.01 -12.33 1.38
N ALA A 187 -3.78 -11.03 1.41
CA ALA A 187 -4.74 -10.03 0.92
C ALA A 187 -5.08 -10.27 -0.56
N TYR A 188 -4.07 -10.46 -1.42
CA TYR A 188 -4.28 -10.68 -2.85
C TYR A 188 -4.82 -12.09 -3.17
N ILE A 189 -4.27 -13.14 -2.55
CA ILE A 189 -4.72 -14.52 -2.82
C ILE A 189 -6.16 -14.75 -2.36
N SER A 190 -6.59 -14.11 -1.26
CA SER A 190 -7.96 -14.24 -0.77
C SER A 190 -9.00 -13.81 -1.81
N GLY A 191 -8.68 -12.81 -2.64
CA GLY A 191 -9.52 -12.33 -3.73
C GLY A 191 -9.73 -13.36 -4.84
N SER A 192 -8.74 -14.22 -5.09
CA SER A 192 -8.83 -15.26 -6.12
C SER A 192 -9.59 -16.52 -5.69
N ILE A 193 -9.87 -16.72 -4.39
CA ILE A 193 -10.48 -17.96 -3.89
C ILE A 193 -11.80 -18.31 -4.62
N PRO A 194 -12.76 -17.40 -4.81
CA PRO A 194 -14.02 -17.73 -5.49
C PRO A 194 -13.81 -18.22 -6.92
N VAL A 195 -12.89 -17.58 -7.66
CA VAL A 195 -12.56 -17.93 -9.04
C VAL A 195 -11.85 -19.28 -9.09
N ILE A 196 -10.91 -19.53 -8.19
CA ILE A 196 -10.25 -20.84 -8.04
C ILE A 196 -11.30 -21.94 -7.84
N ILE A 197 -12.26 -21.76 -6.93
CA ILE A 197 -13.33 -22.75 -6.69
C ILE A 197 -14.19 -22.97 -7.94
N LEU A 198 -14.55 -21.90 -8.65
CA LEU A 198 -15.35 -21.98 -9.89
C LEU A 198 -14.66 -22.82 -10.95
N TYR A 199 -13.36 -22.62 -11.16
CA TYR A 199 -12.59 -23.39 -12.13
C TYR A 199 -12.43 -24.85 -11.68
N LEU A 200 -12.14 -25.09 -10.40
CA LEU A 200 -12.05 -26.46 -9.86
C LEU A 200 -13.36 -27.24 -10.01
N LYS A 201 -14.51 -26.57 -9.83
CA LYS A 201 -15.82 -27.19 -10.07
C LYS A 201 -16.09 -27.50 -11.54
N ASN A 202 -15.47 -26.79 -12.48
CA ASN A 202 -15.59 -27.02 -13.92
C ASN A 202 -14.60 -28.08 -14.47
N ALA A 203 -14.05 -28.95 -13.61
CA ALA A 203 -13.13 -30.03 -13.97
C ALA A 203 -11.84 -29.58 -14.72
N SER A 204 -11.46 -28.31 -14.58
CA SER A 204 -10.18 -27.81 -15.10
C SER A 204 -9.01 -28.37 -14.28
N LEU A 205 -7.88 -28.66 -14.94
CA LEU A 205 -6.67 -29.13 -14.27
C LEU A 205 -6.27 -28.13 -13.16
N LEU A 206 -6.06 -28.62 -11.94
CA LEU A 206 -5.58 -27.84 -10.79
C LEU A 206 -4.39 -26.93 -11.16
N GLY A 207 -3.41 -27.49 -11.89
CA GLY A 207 -2.24 -26.74 -12.35
C GLY A 207 -2.56 -25.64 -13.35
N PHE A 208 -3.52 -25.87 -14.26
CA PHE A 208 -3.95 -24.84 -15.22
C PHE A 208 -4.69 -23.71 -14.50
N THR A 209 -5.58 -24.03 -13.57
CA THR A 209 -6.40 -23.06 -12.82
C THR A 209 -5.59 -22.20 -11.87
N LEU A 210 -4.66 -22.82 -11.14
CA LEU A 210 -3.73 -22.10 -10.27
C LEU A 210 -2.78 -21.24 -11.11
N SER A 211 -2.22 -21.78 -12.19
CA SER A 211 -1.35 -20.99 -13.07
C SER A 211 -2.10 -19.84 -13.75
N MET A 212 -3.40 -20.00 -14.04
CA MET A 212 -4.19 -18.97 -14.72
C MET A 212 -4.54 -17.80 -13.80
N ASN A 213 -5.20 -18.09 -12.68
CA ASN A 213 -5.79 -17.05 -11.83
C ASN A 213 -4.84 -16.55 -10.74
N LEU A 214 -3.94 -17.42 -10.27
CA LEU A 214 -2.99 -17.02 -9.24
C LEU A 214 -1.89 -16.13 -9.83
N SER A 215 -1.53 -16.29 -11.11
CA SER A 215 -0.41 -15.54 -11.72
C SER A 215 -0.53 -14.02 -11.56
N LEU A 216 -1.73 -13.47 -11.78
CA LEU A 216 -1.99 -12.04 -11.76
C LEU A 216 -1.99 -11.47 -10.34
N GLU A 217 -2.67 -12.15 -9.39
CA GLU A 217 -2.66 -11.75 -7.98
C GLU A 217 -1.30 -11.98 -7.31
N LEU A 218 -0.59 -13.06 -7.68
CA LEU A 218 0.77 -13.33 -7.21
C LEU A 218 1.74 -12.28 -7.74
N ALA A 219 1.63 -11.88 -9.00
CA ALA A 219 2.42 -10.78 -9.56
C ALA A 219 2.16 -9.48 -8.78
N ARG A 220 0.90 -9.18 -8.44
CA ARG A 220 0.56 -8.00 -7.64
C ARG A 220 1.13 -8.07 -6.22
N ALA A 221 1.06 -9.23 -5.58
CA ALA A 221 1.64 -9.49 -4.27
C ALA A 221 3.17 -9.37 -4.27
N LEU A 222 3.84 -9.97 -5.25
CA LEU A 222 5.30 -9.96 -5.38
C LEU A 222 5.82 -8.55 -5.66
N VAL A 223 5.20 -7.82 -6.59
CA VAL A 223 5.60 -6.45 -6.89
C VAL A 223 5.33 -5.53 -5.69
N GLY A 224 4.19 -5.68 -5.02
CA GLY A 224 3.91 -4.98 -3.77
C GLY A 224 4.95 -5.27 -2.69
N GLY A 225 5.35 -6.54 -2.55
CA GLY A 225 6.40 -6.99 -1.64
C GLY A 225 7.76 -6.37 -1.97
N ILE A 226 8.16 -6.34 -3.24
CA ILE A 226 9.41 -5.68 -3.68
C ILE A 226 9.38 -4.19 -3.30
N GLY A 227 8.25 -3.51 -3.52
CA GLY A 227 8.05 -2.12 -3.11
C GLY A 227 8.27 -1.92 -1.61
N VAL A 228 7.73 -2.81 -0.78
CA VAL A 228 7.92 -2.80 0.67
C VAL A 228 9.38 -3.02 1.06
N VAL A 229 10.04 -4.02 0.48
CA VAL A 229 11.45 -4.35 0.74
C VAL A 229 12.36 -3.16 0.42
N LEU A 230 12.10 -2.45 -0.69
CA LEU A 230 12.86 -1.26 -1.08
C LEU A 230 12.53 -0.03 -0.24
N THR A 231 11.30 0.06 0.29
CA THR A 231 10.89 1.16 1.16
C THR A 231 11.65 1.14 2.49
N ILE A 232 12.06 -0.02 2.99
CA ILE A 232 12.83 -0.15 4.24
C ILE A 232 14.15 0.63 4.21
N PRO A 233 15.10 0.38 3.28
CA PRO A 233 16.34 1.14 3.22
C PRO A 233 16.08 2.62 2.90
N ILE A 234 15.12 2.93 2.01
CA ILE A 234 14.75 4.30 1.66
C ILE A 234 14.27 5.06 2.92
N GLY A 235 13.33 4.49 3.65
CA GLY A 235 12.77 5.04 4.88
C GLY A 235 13.83 5.20 5.97
N LEU A 236 14.75 4.23 6.10
CA LEU A 236 15.87 4.32 7.03
C LEU A 236 16.77 5.54 6.75
N TYR A 237 17.25 5.68 5.51
CA TYR A 237 18.15 6.78 5.15
C TYR A 237 17.47 8.14 5.22
N ILE A 238 16.23 8.25 4.76
CA ILE A 238 15.46 9.51 4.84
C ILE A 238 15.20 9.89 6.29
N THR A 239 14.80 8.94 7.13
CA THR A 239 14.52 9.22 8.53
C THR A 239 15.79 9.67 9.26
N ILE A 240 16.92 8.99 9.04
CA ILE A 240 18.22 9.41 9.59
C ILE A 240 18.60 10.82 9.11
N TYR A 241 18.36 11.15 7.83
CA TYR A 241 18.61 12.50 7.31
C TYR A 241 17.77 13.56 8.05
N PHE A 242 16.48 13.32 8.27
CA PHE A 242 15.62 14.22 9.03
C PHE A 242 16.04 14.33 10.50
N ILE A 243 16.42 13.21 11.15
CA ILE A 243 16.95 13.23 12.52
C ILE A 243 18.24 14.05 12.62
N ASN A 244 19.17 13.88 11.68
CA ASN A 244 20.41 14.68 11.66
C ASN A 244 20.13 16.17 11.44
N ARG A 245 19.15 16.50 10.59
CA ARG A 245 18.71 17.89 10.43
C ARG A 245 18.12 18.46 11.71
N LYS A 246 17.38 17.66 12.49
CA LYS A 246 16.86 18.03 13.81
C LYS A 246 17.98 18.27 14.81
N ARG A 247 19.02 17.43 14.81
CA ARG A 247 20.22 17.59 15.66
C ARG A 247 20.95 18.90 15.43
N VAL A 248 21.10 19.33 14.18
CA VAL A 248 21.81 20.57 13.83
C VAL A 248 21.01 21.82 14.22
N LYS A 249 19.67 21.72 14.32
CA LYS A 249 18.80 22.83 14.72
C LYS A 249 18.59 22.96 16.23
N SER A 250 18.88 21.91 17.00
CA SER A 250 18.73 21.86 18.47
C SER A 250 20.00 22.27 19.18
#